data_AF-A0A7Y2YN10-F1
#
_entry.id   AF-A0A7Y2YN10-F1
#
_cell.length_a   1.000
_cell.length_b   1.000
_cell.length_c   1.000
_cell.angle_alpha   90.00
_cell.angle_beta   90.00
_cell.angle_gamma   90.00
#
_symmetry.space_group_name_H-M   'P 1'
#
loop_
_entity.id
_entity.type
_entity.pdbx_description
1 polymer ?
#
loop_
_entity_poly.entity_id
_entity_poly.type
_entity_poly.pdbx_seq_one_letter_code
_entity_poly.pdbx_strand_id
1 'polypeptide(L)'
;MMLKLQLCKRLFTAVIWFLCISANSQVFERVETTVGLGILEENNGVAVADYDGDNDLDVFVVAKAQDNPDDPKTLSRLFRN
;
A
#
# COMPACT_ATOMS: atom_id res chain seq x y z
N MET A 1 -36.42 -33.24 -14.10
CA MET A 1 -34.95 -33.03 -14.14
C MET A 1 -34.58 -31.59 -14.53
N MET A 2 -35.15 -31.05 -15.62
CA MET A 2 -34.82 -29.73 -16.17
C MET A 2 -35.14 -28.53 -15.24
N LEU A 3 -36.26 -28.56 -14.50
CA LEU A 3 -36.66 -27.50 -13.57
C LEU A 3 -35.71 -27.37 -12.36
N LYS A 4 -35.22 -28.49 -11.81
CA LYS A 4 -34.23 -28.51 -10.72
C LYS A 4 -32.90 -27.88 -11.17
N LEU A 5 -32.46 -28.17 -12.40
CA LEU A 5 -31.24 -27.61 -12.96
C LEU A 5 -31.32 -26.08 -13.15
N GLN A 6 -32.45 -25.57 -13.62
CA GLN A 6 -32.68 -24.13 -13.77
C GLN A 6 -32.72 -23.42 -12.41
N LEU A 7 -33.32 -24.04 -11.39
CA LEU A 7 -33.32 -23.52 -10.03
C LEU A 7 -31.91 -23.46 -9.44
N CYS A 8 -31.11 -24.52 -9.60
CA CYS A 8 -29.71 -24.54 -9.14
C CYS A 8 -28.86 -23.44 -9.80
N LYS A 9 -29.03 -23.19 -11.11
CA LYS A 9 -28.32 -22.10 -11.80
C LYS A 9 -28.69 -20.73 -11.25
N ARG A 10 -29.99 -20.48 -10.99
CA ARG A 10 -30.47 -19.23 -10.41
C ARG A 10 -29.95 -19.01 -8.99
N LEU A 11 -29.94 -20.05 -8.17
CA LEU A 11 -29.35 -20.00 -6.83
C LEU A 11 -27.85 -19.67 -6.90
N PHE A 12 -27.11 -20.34 -7.79
CA PHE A 12 -25.68 -20.11 -7.95
C PHE A 12 -25.36 -18.68 -8.38
N THR A 13 -26.10 -18.13 -9.35
CA THR A 13 -25.93 -16.73 -9.76
C THR A 13 -26.31 -15.75 -8.65
N ALA A 14 -27.35 -16.05 -7.85
CA ALA A 14 -27.76 -15.20 -6.73
C ALA A 14 -26.71 -15.20 -5.60
N VAL A 15 -26.07 -16.34 -5.34
CA VAL A 15 -24.98 -16.46 -4.37
C VAL A 15 -23.74 -15.69 -4.83
N ILE A 16 -23.34 -15.84 -6.10
CA ILE A 16 -22.21 -15.06 -6.65
C ILE A 16 -22.50 -13.57 -6.55
N TRP A 17 -23.71 -13.15 -6.94
CA TRP A 17 -24.11 -11.76 -6.86
C TRP A 17 -24.02 -11.27 -5.41
N PHE A 18 -24.61 -12.00 -4.45
CA PHE A 18 -24.55 -11.66 -3.02
C PHE A 18 -23.13 -11.52 -2.46
N LEU A 19 -22.23 -12.43 -2.83
CA LEU A 19 -20.82 -12.40 -2.42
C LEU A 19 -20.09 -11.19 -3.00
N CYS A 20 -20.33 -10.83 -4.27
CA CYS A 20 -19.70 -9.68 -4.90
C CYS A 20 -20.16 -8.34 -4.29
N ILE A 21 -21.43 -8.20 -3.86
CA ILE A 21 -21.88 -6.93 -3.24
C ILE A 21 -21.38 -6.78 -1.80
N SER A 22 -20.98 -7.89 -1.16
CA SER A 22 -20.47 -7.90 0.22
C SER A 22 -18.95 -7.74 0.30
N ALA A 23 -18.27 -7.73 -0.86
CA ALA A 23 -16.82 -7.57 -0.91
C ALA A 23 -16.44 -6.10 -0.68
N ASN A 24 -15.67 -5.85 0.38
CA ASN A 24 -15.06 -4.55 0.61
C ASN A 24 -13.69 -4.51 -0.08
N SER A 25 -13.35 -3.36 -0.68
CA SER A 25 -11.98 -3.07 -1.10
C SER A 25 -11.11 -2.78 0.12
N GLN A 26 -9.79 -2.86 -0.07
CA GLN A 26 -8.85 -2.30 0.89
C GLN A 26 -9.14 -0.81 1.11
N VAL A 27 -9.05 -0.38 2.37
CA VAL A 27 -9.07 1.01 2.78
C VAL A 27 -7.63 1.48 2.93
N PHE A 28 -7.30 2.62 2.34
CA PHE A 28 -6.02 3.27 2.52
C PHE A 28 -6.21 4.48 3.43
N GLU A 29 -5.52 4.47 4.56
CA GLU A 29 -5.47 5.60 5.48
C GLU A 29 -4.21 6.43 5.25
N ARG A 30 -4.35 7.75 5.33
CA ARG A 30 -3.22 8.67 5.36
C ARG A 30 -2.54 8.57 6.70
N VAL A 31 -1.27 8.15 6.71
CA VAL A 31 -0.49 7.96 7.93
C VAL A 31 0.81 8.76 7.94
N GLU A 32 1.07 9.61 6.94
CA GLU A 32 2.35 10.29 6.75
C GLU A 32 2.82 11.07 7.97
N THR A 33 1.90 11.71 8.69
CA THR A 33 2.20 12.46 9.91
C THR A 33 2.47 11.51 11.08
N THR A 34 1.69 10.43 11.19
CA THR A 34 1.80 9.45 12.27
C THR A 34 3.10 8.66 12.19
N VAL A 35 3.55 8.31 10.98
CA VAL A 35 4.77 7.53 10.76
C VAL A 35 6.02 8.39 10.51
N GLY A 36 5.92 9.71 10.71
CA GLY A 36 7.07 10.63 10.60
C GLY A 36 7.58 10.91 9.18
N LEU A 37 6.82 10.52 8.15
CA LEU A 37 7.16 10.80 6.75
C LEU A 37 6.79 12.22 6.29
N GLY A 38 6.11 12.99 7.13
CA GLY A 38 5.73 14.39 6.82
C GLY A 38 6.91 15.34 6.58
N ILE A 39 8.14 14.93 6.89
CA ILE A 39 9.38 15.69 6.65
C ILE A 39 9.92 15.55 5.21
N LEU A 40 9.30 14.70 4.39
CA LEU A 40 9.76 14.39 3.04
C LEU A 40 9.29 15.44 2.04
N GLU A 41 10.25 16.09 1.39
CA GLU A 41 10.02 17.08 0.34
C GLU A 41 11.04 16.90 -0.79
N GLU A 42 10.66 17.23 -2.02
CA GLU A 42 11.57 17.22 -3.19
C GLU A 42 12.30 15.87 -3.44
N ASN A 43 11.56 14.76 -3.41
CA ASN A 43 12.09 13.41 -3.65
C ASN A 43 11.72 12.86 -5.04
N ASN A 44 12.50 11.91 -5.58
CA ASN A 44 12.26 11.33 -6.92
C ASN A 44 12.25 9.79 -6.97
N GLY A 45 12.48 9.11 -5.85
CA GLY A 45 12.52 7.66 -5.80
C GLY A 45 12.25 7.11 -4.41
N VAL A 46 11.75 5.88 -4.35
CA VAL A 46 11.54 5.11 -3.12
C VAL A 46 11.93 3.65 -3.35
N ALA A 47 12.58 3.04 -2.38
CA ALA A 47 12.84 1.60 -2.31
C ALA A 47 12.38 1.08 -0.96
N VAL A 48 11.81 -0.13 -0.95
CA VAL A 48 11.32 -0.80 0.26
C VAL A 48 11.99 -2.16 0.35
N ALA A 49 12.64 -2.45 1.47
CA ALA A 49 13.34 -3.70 1.73
C ALA A 49 13.53 -3.88 3.24
N ASP A 50 13.68 -5.12 3.69
CA ASP A 50 14.21 -5.45 5.02
C ASP A 50 15.74 -5.31 4.93
N TYR A 51 16.26 -4.13 5.26
CA TYR A 51 17.67 -3.79 5.07
C TYR A 51 18.56 -4.30 6.21
N ASP A 52 18.00 -4.43 7.42
CA ASP A 52 18.74 -4.83 8.61
C ASP A 52 18.51 -6.28 9.06
N GLY A 53 17.55 -6.98 8.46
CA GLY A 53 17.30 -8.40 8.65
C GLY A 53 16.39 -8.73 9.84
N ASP A 54 15.59 -7.78 10.34
CA ASP A 54 14.67 -8.00 11.45
C ASP A 54 13.27 -8.49 11.01
N ASN A 55 13.03 -8.60 9.70
CA ASN A 55 11.79 -8.98 9.01
C ASN A 55 10.69 -7.92 9.00
N ASP A 56 10.95 -6.72 9.47
CA ASP A 56 10.09 -5.58 9.21
C ASP A 56 10.65 -4.78 8.00
N LEU A 57 9.79 -3.99 7.34
CA LEU A 57 10.17 -3.30 6.10
C LEU A 57 10.64 -1.88 6.37
N ASP A 58 11.85 -1.58 5.90
CA ASP A 58 12.41 -0.24 5.86
C ASP A 58 12.04 0.50 4.56
N VAL A 59 12.11 1.83 4.60
CA VAL A 59 11.88 2.69 3.43
C VAL A 59 13.08 3.59 3.18
N PHE A 60 13.68 3.48 2.00
CA PHE A 60 14.69 4.43 1.54
C PHE A 60 14.09 5.41 0.53
N VAL A 61 14.21 6.71 0.78
CA VAL A 61 13.69 7.78 -0.07
C VAL A 61 14.84 8.59 -0.66
N VAL A 62 14.82 8.74 -1.98
CA VAL A 62 15.87 9.42 -2.75
C VAL A 62 15.48 10.87 -2.98
N ALA A 63 16.34 11.78 -2.52
CA ALA A 63 16.20 13.20 -2.78
C ALA A 63 16.45 13.51 -4.26
N LYS A 64 15.76 14.51 -4.78
CA LYS A 64 15.88 14.92 -6.19
C LYS A 64 17.22 15.64 -6.48
N ALA A 65 17.79 16.28 -5.47
CA ALA A 65 18.97 17.14 -5.59
C ALA A 65 20.26 16.42 -5.14
N GLN A 66 21.41 17.05 -5.40
CA GLN A 66 22.69 16.63 -4.84
C GLN A 66 22.76 17.00 -3.35
N ASP A 67 23.33 16.11 -2.54
CA ASP A 67 23.47 16.29 -1.10
C ASP A 67 24.13 17.64 -0.72
N ASN A 68 23.42 18.41 0.10
CA ASN A 68 23.90 19.61 0.75
C ASN A 68 23.63 19.51 2.27
N PRO A 69 24.67 19.48 3.13
CA PRO A 69 24.51 19.37 4.57
C PRO A 69 23.68 20.49 5.21
N ASP A 70 23.65 21.68 4.59
CA ASP A 70 22.92 22.84 5.10
C ASP A 70 21.44 22.86 4.66
N ASP A 71 21.04 21.96 3.75
CA ASP A 71 19.68 21.86 3.23
C ASP A 71 19.13 20.43 3.34
N PRO A 72 18.43 20.08 4.42
CA PRO A 72 18.01 18.72 4.71
C PRO A 72 17.15 18.06 3.63
N LYS A 73 16.42 18.81 2.80
CA LYS A 73 15.57 18.24 1.73
C LYS A 73 16.38 17.65 0.58
N THR A 74 17.65 18.02 0.47
CA THR A 74 18.57 17.50 -0.54
C THR A 74 19.17 16.14 -0.16
N LEU A 75 18.98 15.71 1.09
CA LEU A 75 19.54 14.47 1.61
C LEU A 75 18.57 13.31 1.42
N SER A 76 19.05 12.23 0.81
CA SER A 76 18.34 10.94 0.79
C SER A 76 18.31 10.31 2.19
N ARG A 77 17.24 9.58 2.54
CA ARG A 77 17.01 9.11 3.91
C ARG A 77 16.54 7.66 3.96
N LEU A 78 17.08 6.91 4.91
CA LEU A 78 16.58 5.60 5.33
C LEU A 78 15.68 5.79 6.55
N PHE A 79 14.45 5.32 6.46
CA PHE A 79 13.51 5.21 7.56
C PHE A 79 13.45 3.74 7.96
N ARG A 80 13.90 3.46 9.19
CA ARG A 80 13.80 2.13 9.80
C ARG A 80 12.58 2.07 10.71
N ASN A 81 11.94 0.92 10.79
CA ASN A 81 10.74 0.74 11.62
C ASN A 81 11.06 0.41 13.08
#